data_AF-A0A380E1H8-F1
#
_entry.id   AF-A0A380E1H8-F1
#
_cell.length_a   1.000
_cell.length_b   1.000
_cell.length_c   1.000
_cell.angle_alpha   90.00
_cell.angle_beta   90.00
_cell.angle_gamma   90.00
#
_symmetry.space_group_name_H-M   'P 1'
#
loop_
_entity.id
_entity.type
_entity.pdbx_description
1 polymer ?
#
loop_
_entity_poly.entity_id
_entity_poly.type
_entity_poly.pdbx_seq_one_letter_code
_entity_poly.pdbx_strand_id
1 'polypeptide(L)'
;MKERQRAEAIVKRKSLMSSTMSVVPIPGLDFGVDLKLMKDIIEDVNKIYGLDHKQVNSLGDDVKERVMSAAAIQGSQFIGKRISSAFLKIVIRDVAKRTAAKQTKWFPVVGQAVSASISYYFMNKIGKDHIQKCENVIKNVM
;
A
#
# COMPACT_ATOMS: atom_id res chain seq x y z
N MET A 1 4.18 -18.88 -6.66
CA MET A 1 3.33 -19.38 -5.55
C MET A 1 3.89 -19.01 -4.17
N LYS A 2 5.15 -19.32 -3.84
CA LYS A 2 5.73 -19.02 -2.50
C LYS A 2 5.78 -17.52 -2.17
N GLU A 3 6.12 -16.66 -3.14
CA GLU A 3 6.19 -15.20 -2.95
C GLU A 3 4.83 -14.58 -2.65
N ARG A 4 3.82 -14.94 -3.46
CA ARG A 4 2.44 -14.49 -3.26
C ARG A 4 1.90 -14.82 -1.87
N GLN A 5 2.09 -16.05 -1.41
CA GLN A 5 1.64 -16.47 -0.07
C GLN A 5 2.33 -15.67 1.04
N ARG A 6 3.63 -15.41 0.91
CA ARG A 6 4.37 -14.56 1.86
C ARG A 6 3.84 -13.13 1.86
N ALA A 7 3.62 -12.56 0.67
CA ALA A 7 3.13 -11.19 0.54
C ALA A 7 1.71 -11.06 1.12
N GLU A 8 0.81 -11.99 0.82
CA GLU A 8 -0.55 -12.03 1.37
C GLU A 8 -0.54 -12.21 2.90
N ALA A 9 0.38 -13.01 3.45
CA ALA A 9 0.53 -13.17 4.90
C ALA A 9 0.98 -11.87 5.59
N ILE A 10 1.92 -11.12 4.99
CA ILE A 10 2.36 -9.82 5.51
C ILE A 10 1.22 -8.81 5.48
N VAL A 11 0.52 -8.70 4.35
CA VAL A 11 -0.65 -7.82 4.19
C VAL A 11 -1.67 -8.15 5.28
N LYS A 12 -2.06 -9.42 5.42
CA LYS A 12 -3.05 -9.84 6.42
C LYS A 12 -2.61 -9.49 7.84
N ARG A 13 -1.36 -9.79 8.21
CA ARG A 13 -0.84 -9.52 9.56
C ARG A 13 -0.84 -8.03 9.88
N LYS A 14 -0.38 -7.18 8.98
CA LYS A 14 -0.29 -5.72 9.21
C LYS A 14 -1.66 -5.05 9.14
N SER A 15 -2.58 -5.53 8.30
CA SER A 15 -3.98 -5.09 8.31
C SER A 15 -4.67 -5.42 9.64
N LEU A 16 -4.43 -6.61 10.21
CA LEU A 16 -4.93 -6.96 11.53
C LEU A 16 -4.38 -6.02 12.61
N MET A 17 -3.07 -5.73 12.58
CA MET A 17 -2.45 -4.78 13.52
C MET A 17 -3.10 -3.39 13.48
N SER A 18 -3.38 -2.86 12.29
CA SER A 18 -4.08 -1.56 12.17
C SER A 18 -5.45 -1.60 12.84
N SER A 19 -6.26 -2.62 12.54
CA SER A 19 -7.61 -2.72 13.13
C SER A 19 -7.63 -2.80 14.64
N THR A 20 -6.60 -3.40 15.25
CA THR A 20 -6.46 -3.46 16.72
C THR A 20 -6.03 -2.13 17.33
N MET A 21 -5.27 -1.32 16.58
CA MET A 21 -4.74 -0.04 17.09
C MET A 21 -5.80 1.07 17.03
N SER A 22 -6.71 1.03 16.05
CA SER A 22 -7.87 1.95 15.95
C SER A 22 -8.85 1.90 17.15
N VAL A 23 -8.65 0.98 18.10
CA VAL A 23 -9.44 0.88 19.33
C VAL A 23 -8.97 1.89 20.38
N VAL A 24 -7.74 2.40 20.28
CA VAL A 24 -7.15 3.32 21.26
C VAL A 24 -7.49 4.77 20.91
N PRO A 25 -8.31 5.50 21.71
CA PRO A 25 -8.78 6.83 21.35
C PRO A 25 -7.72 7.91 21.63
N ILE A 26 -6.61 7.88 20.89
CA ILE A 26 -5.58 8.93 20.94
C ILE A 26 -5.64 9.75 19.64
N PRO A 27 -6.07 11.03 19.69
CA PRO A 27 -6.17 11.88 18.52
C PRO A 27 -4.87 11.90 17.71
N GLY A 28 -4.93 11.49 16.45
CA GLY A 28 -3.82 11.53 15.50
C GLY A 28 -2.83 10.36 15.55
N LEU A 29 -2.88 9.50 16.59
CA LEU A 29 -2.01 8.31 16.68
C LEU A 29 -2.38 7.27 15.62
N ASP A 30 -3.68 6.95 15.52
CA ASP A 30 -4.20 5.95 14.58
C ASP A 30 -3.77 6.24 13.15
N PHE A 31 -3.89 7.50 12.72
CA PHE A 31 -3.53 7.90 11.37
C PHE A 31 -2.02 7.76 11.08
N GLY A 32 -1.16 8.11 12.04
CA GLY A 32 0.29 7.97 11.89
C GLY A 32 0.73 6.49 11.83
N VAL A 33 0.10 5.66 12.65
CA VAL A 33 0.32 4.21 12.69
C VAL A 33 -0.17 3.55 11.41
N ASP A 34 -1.38 3.87 10.95
CA ASP A 34 -1.97 3.32 9.72
C ASP A 34 -1.13 3.71 8.50
N LEU A 35 -0.63 4.94 8.45
CA LEU A 35 0.34 5.39 7.44
C LEU A 35 1.62 4.55 7.47
N LYS A 36 2.18 4.31 8.65
CA LYS A 36 3.40 3.51 8.82
C LYS A 36 3.15 2.07 8.39
N LEU A 37 2.07 1.44 8.84
CA LEU A 37 1.74 0.06 8.49
C LEU A 37 1.51 -0.09 6.99
N MET A 38 0.79 0.85 6.36
CA MET A 38 0.60 0.86 4.92
C MET A 38 1.93 1.01 4.17
N LYS A 39 2.78 1.94 4.60
CA LYS A 39 4.13 2.08 4.05
C LYS A 39 4.91 0.77 4.14
N ASP A 40 4.93 0.16 5.31
CA ASP A 40 5.68 -1.07 5.53
C ASP A 40 5.11 -2.24 4.72
N ILE A 41 3.78 -2.33 4.52
CA ILE A 41 3.17 -3.31 3.60
C ILE A 41 3.76 -3.14 2.19
N ILE A 42 3.75 -1.91 1.67
CA ILE A 42 4.22 -1.63 0.32
C ILE A 42 5.71 -1.96 0.17
N GLU A 43 6.55 -1.55 1.12
CA GLU A 43 7.98 -1.84 1.11
C GLU A 43 8.27 -3.34 1.24
N ASP A 44 7.57 -4.06 2.12
CA ASP A 44 7.80 -5.49 2.31
C ASP A 44 7.33 -6.31 1.09
N VAL A 45 6.21 -5.92 0.47
CA VAL A 45 5.74 -6.52 -0.79
C VAL A 45 6.76 -6.24 -1.91
N ASN A 46 7.22 -5.00 -2.05
CA ASN A 46 8.25 -4.66 -3.05
C ASN A 46 9.51 -5.52 -2.86
N LYS A 47 10.00 -5.69 -1.63
CA LYS A 47 11.17 -6.51 -1.32
C LYS A 47 10.97 -7.99 -1.70
N ILE A 48 9.80 -8.55 -1.41
CA ILE A 48 9.47 -9.94 -1.77
C ILE A 48 9.59 -10.15 -3.28
N TYR A 49 9.13 -9.18 -4.06
CA TYR A 49 9.09 -9.25 -5.51
C TYR A 49 10.36 -8.70 -6.19
N GLY A 50 11.38 -8.28 -5.44
CA GLY A 50 12.59 -7.71 -6.03
C GLY A 50 12.42 -6.30 -6.60
N LEU A 51 11.32 -5.64 -6.26
CA LEU A 51 10.87 -4.36 -6.81
C LEU A 51 11.13 -3.17 -5.85
N ASP A 52 11.87 -3.40 -4.76
CA ASP A 52 12.29 -2.32 -3.87
C ASP A 52 13.30 -1.39 -4.56
N HIS A 53 13.32 -0.12 -4.12
CA HIS A 53 14.20 0.90 -4.67
C HIS A 53 15.66 0.47 -4.75
N LYS A 54 16.19 -0.20 -3.72
CA LYS A 54 17.59 -0.67 -3.74
C LYS A 54 17.81 -1.77 -4.77
N GLN A 55 16.86 -2.70 -4.90
CA GLN A 55 16.95 -3.83 -5.81
C GLN A 55 16.85 -3.35 -7.26
N VAL A 56 15.85 -2.51 -7.57
CA VAL A 56 15.66 -1.95 -8.92
C VAL A 56 16.85 -1.08 -9.35
N ASN A 57 17.44 -0.31 -8.45
CA ASN A 57 18.63 0.50 -8.78
C ASN A 57 19.93 -0.29 -8.88
N SER A 58 19.96 -1.53 -8.39
CA SER A 58 21.11 -2.42 -8.56
C SER A 58 21.07 -3.21 -9.87
N LEU A 59 19.95 -3.15 -10.60
CA LEU A 59 19.82 -3.76 -11.93
C LEU A 59 20.57 -2.92 -12.98
N GLY A 60 21.01 -3.57 -14.06
CA GLY A 60 21.54 -2.86 -15.23
C GLY A 60 20.49 -1.94 -15.85
N ASP A 61 20.94 -0.89 -16.53
CA ASP A 61 20.09 0.23 -17.00
C ASP A 61 18.92 -0.25 -17.88
N ASP A 62 19.16 -1.20 -18.80
CA ASP A 62 18.11 -1.76 -19.66
C ASP A 62 16.99 -2.46 -18.87
N VAL A 63 17.35 -3.23 -17.85
CA VAL A 63 16.38 -3.98 -17.04
C VAL A 63 15.62 -3.02 -16.12
N LYS A 64 16.32 -2.04 -15.54
CA LYS A 64 15.73 -0.99 -14.73
C LYS A 64 14.69 -0.19 -15.52
N GLU A 65 15.00 0.19 -16.76
CA GLU A 65 14.05 0.91 -17.62
C GLU A 65 12.79 0.09 -17.89
N ARG A 66 12.94 -1.20 -18.19
CA ARG A 66 11.81 -2.11 -18.38
C ARG A 66 10.94 -2.24 -17.14
N VAL A 67 11.55 -2.40 -15.95
CA VAL A 67 10.82 -2.42 -14.67
C VAL A 67 10.03 -1.13 -14.45
N MET A 68 10.66 0.02 -14.68
CA MET A 68 10.01 1.32 -14.48
C MET A 68 8.88 1.55 -15.48
N SER A 69 9.06 1.15 -16.74
CA SER A 69 8.03 1.21 -17.78
C SER A 69 6.84 0.31 -17.47
N ALA A 70 7.09 -0.95 -17.10
CA ALA A 70 6.05 -1.88 -16.69
C ALA A 70 5.30 -1.39 -15.44
N ALA A 71 6.00 -0.80 -14.47
CA ALA A 71 5.38 -0.18 -13.31
C ALA A 71 4.46 0.99 -13.68
N ALA A 72 4.86 1.83 -14.64
CA ALA A 72 4.04 2.92 -15.15
C ALA A 72 2.77 2.41 -15.83
N ILE A 73 2.88 1.37 -16.67
CA ILE A 73 1.74 0.72 -17.35
C ILE A 73 0.75 0.15 -16.33
N GLN A 74 1.25 -0.49 -15.26
CA GLN A 74 0.40 -1.01 -14.17
C GLN A 74 -0.14 0.09 -13.23
N GLY A 75 0.17 1.37 -13.50
CA GLY A 75 -0.24 2.49 -12.67
C GLY A 75 0.30 2.39 -11.23
N SER A 76 1.52 1.85 -11.07
CA SER A 76 2.17 1.75 -9.77
C SER A 76 3.14 2.90 -9.57
N GLN A 77 2.84 3.75 -8.58
CA GLN A 77 3.74 4.83 -8.14
C GLN A 77 4.75 4.35 -7.08
N PHE A 78 4.65 3.09 -6.65
CA PHE A 78 5.35 2.56 -5.49
C PHE A 78 6.50 1.59 -5.83
N ILE A 79 6.56 1.12 -7.07
CA ILE A 79 7.61 0.19 -7.53
C ILE A 79 8.87 0.98 -7.89
N GLY A 80 10.04 0.52 -7.45
CA GLY A 80 11.35 1.12 -7.77
C GLY A 80 11.62 2.51 -7.16
N LYS A 81 10.66 3.11 -6.45
CA LYS A 81 10.78 4.44 -5.84
C LYS A 81 10.96 4.35 -4.33
N ARG A 82 11.68 5.32 -3.77
CA ARG A 82 11.83 5.47 -2.33
C ARG A 82 10.51 5.97 -1.74
N ILE A 83 9.88 5.16 -0.88
CA ILE A 83 8.60 5.50 -0.27
C ILE A 83 8.86 6.25 1.04
N SER A 84 8.43 7.52 1.11
CA SER A 84 8.48 8.31 2.34
C SER A 84 7.08 8.43 2.95
N SER A 85 7.02 8.58 4.28
CA SER A 85 5.75 8.80 4.98
C SER A 85 5.07 10.09 4.53
N ALA A 86 5.85 11.12 4.17
CA ALA A 86 5.33 12.38 3.64
C ALA A 86 4.69 12.20 2.26
N PHE A 87 5.34 11.46 1.35
CA PHE A 87 4.78 11.13 0.05
C PHE A 87 3.47 10.35 0.19
N LEU A 88 3.46 9.32 1.03
CA LEU A 88 2.26 8.51 1.27
C LEU A 88 1.11 9.36 1.85
N LYS A 89 1.41 10.27 2.77
CA LYS A 89 0.43 11.20 3.33
C LYS A 89 -0.20 12.11 2.26
N ILE A 90 0.60 12.61 1.30
CA ILE A 90 0.09 13.40 0.18
C ILE A 90 -0.84 12.56 -0.69
N VAL A 91 -0.42 11.35 -1.06
CA VAL A 91 -1.22 10.42 -1.88
C VAL A 91 -2.55 10.10 -1.19
N ILE A 92 -2.51 9.71 0.09
CA ILE A 92 -3.73 9.41 0.85
C ILE A 92 -4.63 10.64 0.95
N ARG A 93 -4.08 11.84 1.19
CA ARG A 93 -4.87 13.07 1.26
C ARG A 93 -5.51 13.43 -0.07
N ASP A 94 -4.82 13.21 -1.19
CA ASP A 94 -5.38 13.43 -2.53
C ASP A 94 -6.52 12.45 -2.84
N VAL A 95 -6.32 11.16 -2.53
CA VAL A 95 -7.37 10.13 -2.65
C VAL A 95 -8.57 10.50 -1.77
N ALA A 96 -8.34 10.87 -0.50
CA ALA A 96 -9.39 11.27 0.42
C ALA A 96 -10.16 12.49 -0.09
N LYS A 97 -9.48 13.53 -0.59
CA LYS A 97 -10.11 14.71 -1.19
C LYS A 97 -10.98 14.34 -2.40
N ARG A 98 -10.47 13.50 -3.31
CA ARG A 98 -11.20 13.06 -4.51
C ARG A 98 -12.42 12.22 -4.15
N THR A 99 -12.31 11.37 -3.13
CA THR A 99 -13.44 10.55 -2.64
C THR A 99 -14.46 11.43 -1.93
N ALA A 100 -14.02 12.34 -1.05
CA ALA A 100 -14.90 13.28 -0.35
C ALA A 100 -15.64 14.22 -1.31
N ALA A 101 -14.97 14.73 -2.34
CA ALA A 101 -15.58 15.55 -3.38
C ALA A 101 -16.65 14.79 -4.20
N LYS A 102 -16.57 13.45 -4.27
CA LYS A 102 -17.55 12.60 -4.95
C LYS A 102 -18.70 12.16 -4.05
N GLN A 103 -18.62 12.40 -2.74
CA GLN A 103 -19.54 11.86 -1.76
C GLN A 103 -20.38 13.00 -1.13
N THR A 104 -21.50 13.34 -1.76
CA THR A 104 -22.41 14.42 -1.32
C THR A 104 -23.34 14.03 -0.17
N LYS A 105 -23.35 12.76 0.27
CA LYS A 105 -24.27 12.24 1.30
C LYS A 105 -23.68 11.03 2.03
N TRP A 106 -23.08 11.22 3.22
CA TRP A 106 -23.15 10.32 4.40
C TRP A 106 -22.13 10.75 5.47
N PHE A 107 -22.59 11.34 6.58
CA PHE A 107 -23.00 10.80 7.90
C PHE A 107 -21.83 10.67 8.91
N PRO A 108 -21.72 11.57 9.90
CA PRO A 108 -20.54 11.74 10.74
C PRO A 108 -20.47 10.79 11.96
N VAL A 109 -21.15 9.64 11.93
CA VAL A 109 -21.18 8.71 13.06
C VAL A 109 -21.10 7.27 12.55
N VAL A 110 -19.87 6.82 12.30
CA VAL A 110 -19.58 5.41 12.05
C VAL A 110 -18.83 4.93 13.29
N GLY A 111 -19.48 4.14 14.14
CA GLY A 111 -18.91 3.69 15.43
C GLY A 111 -17.60 2.91 15.28
N GLN A 112 -16.83 2.82 16.37
CA GLN A 112 -15.45 2.28 16.37
C GLN A 112 -15.31 0.84 15.84
N ALA A 113 -16.33 0.00 15.99
CA ALA A 113 -16.31 -1.36 15.43
C ALA A 113 -16.39 -1.36 13.89
N VAL A 114 -17.15 -0.42 13.32
CA VAL A 114 -17.27 -0.28 11.86
C VAL A 114 -16.01 0.38 11.29
N SER A 115 -15.39 1.32 12.00
CA SER A 115 -14.12 1.92 11.55
C SER A 115 -12.97 0.91 11.52
N ALA A 116 -12.83 0.04 12.53
CA ALA A 116 -11.79 -0.99 12.58
C ALA A 116 -11.89 -2.01 11.42
N SER A 117 -13.12 -2.46 11.11
CA SER A 117 -13.38 -3.38 10.00
C SER A 117 -13.13 -2.73 8.63
N ILE A 118 -13.52 -1.46 8.46
CA ILE A 118 -13.21 -0.68 7.26
C ILE A 118 -11.69 -0.52 7.10
N SER A 119 -10.96 -0.21 8.17
CA SER A 119 -9.51 -0.05 8.12
C SER A 119 -8.81 -1.35 7.69
N TYR A 120 -9.16 -2.48 8.31
CA TYR A 120 -8.67 -3.80 7.91
C TYR A 120 -8.95 -4.08 6.43
N TYR A 121 -10.20 -3.88 5.99
CA TYR A 121 -10.60 -4.14 4.62
C TYR A 121 -9.80 -3.28 3.63
N PHE A 122 -9.66 -1.99 3.92
CA PHE A 122 -8.95 -1.05 3.06
C PHE A 122 -7.47 -1.40 2.93
N MET A 123 -6.77 -1.66 4.04
CA MET A 123 -5.37 -2.08 4.01
C MET A 123 -5.18 -3.42 3.31
N ASN A 124 -6.05 -4.40 3.59
CA ASN A 124 -5.96 -5.70 2.96
C ASN A 124 -6.23 -5.64 1.45
N LYS A 125 -7.19 -4.81 1.02
CA LYS A 125 -7.50 -4.61 -0.39
C LYS A 125 -6.34 -3.94 -1.13
N ILE A 126 -5.85 -2.81 -0.61
CA ILE A 126 -4.72 -2.09 -1.23
C ILE A 126 -3.47 -2.97 -1.28
N GLY A 127 -3.17 -3.70 -0.21
CA GLY A 127 -2.05 -4.62 -0.17
C GLY A 127 -2.16 -5.71 -1.26
N LYS A 128 -3.33 -6.32 -1.42
CA LYS A 128 -3.58 -7.32 -2.47
C LYS A 128 -3.51 -6.74 -3.87
N ASP A 129 -4.07 -5.56 -4.09
CA ASP A 129 -3.99 -4.86 -5.37
C ASP A 129 -2.53 -4.54 -5.73
N HIS A 130 -1.72 -4.14 -4.74
CA HIS A 130 -0.29 -3.89 -4.92
C HIS A 130 0.50 -5.17 -5.23
N ILE A 131 0.17 -6.29 -4.58
CA ILE A 131 0.72 -7.62 -4.90
C ILE A 131 0.45 -7.96 -6.37
N GLN A 132 -0.78 -7.79 -6.84
CA GLN A 132 -1.15 -8.08 -8.23
C GLN A 132 -0.38 -7.20 -9.22
N LYS A 133 -0.19 -5.91 -8.89
CA LYS A 133 0.63 -5.01 -9.71
C LYS A 133 2.08 -5.47 -9.78
N CYS A 134 2.67 -5.88 -8.66
CA CYS A 134 4.04 -6.40 -8.62
C CYS A 134 4.19 -7.68 -9.45
N GLU A 135 3.24 -8.62 -9.33
CA GLU A 135 3.23 -9.84 -10.14
C GLU A 135 3.12 -9.53 -11.64
N ASN A 136 2.27 -8.58 -12.01
CA ASN A 136 2.15 -8.16 -13.41
C ASN A 136 3.42 -7.48 -13.91
N VAL A 137 4.10 -6.67 -13.10
CA VAL A 137 5.37 -6.04 -13.50
C VAL A 137 6.42 -7.11 -13.78
N ILE A 138 6.61 -8.08 -12.89
CA ILE A 138 7.59 -9.15 -13.12
C ILE A 138 7.26 -9.93 -14.39
N LYS A 139 6.01 -10.33 -14.60
CA LYS A 139 5.57 -11.07 -15.80
C LYS A 139 5.78 -10.33 -17.12
N ASN A 140 5.82 -8.99 -17.09
CA ASN A 140 5.99 -8.17 -18.30
C ASN A 140 7.45 -7.78 -18.56
N VAL A 141 8.34 -7.95 -17.57
CA VAL A 141 9.75 -7.58 -17.65
C VAL A 141 10.65 -8.81 -17.86
N MET A 142 10.22 -9.95 -17.33
CA MET A 142 10.94 -11.23 -17.31
C MET A 142 10.21 -12.24 -18.18
#